data_AF-A0A133SGH9-F1
#
_entry.id   AF-A0A133SGH9-F1
#
_cell.length_a   1.000
_cell.length_b   1.000
_cell.length_c   1.000
_cell.angle_alpha   90.00
_cell.angle_beta   90.00
_cell.angle_gamma   90.00
#
_symmetry.space_group_name_H-M   'P 1'
#
loop_
_entity.id
_entity.type
_entity.pdbx_description
1 polymer ?
#
loop_
_entity_poly.entity_id
_entity_poly.type
_entity_poly.pdbx_seq_one_letter_code
_entity_poly.pdbx_strand_id
1 'polypeptide(L)'
;RTTYTHQDRDSYSGHSNRFELGKDFVMTRNDGSTIHQGVVFTYLRGKDSFADGNGKYNRYSGALYHTWLGNDGRYVDVVGRIGRVMGNSHTFLINGDQSDSSFGTWYQQASVETGRSYDLKDGWYFEPQAQLQYTHMNSKSYTSSDGINHDLDSVNSFIGRLGFRLGQNINEKTS
;
A
#
# COMPACT_ATOMS: atom_id res chain seq x y z
N ARG A 1 -2.40 -0.57 -10.72
CA ARG A 1 -2.92 -1.85 -10.18
C ARG A 1 -4.40 -1.64 -9.90
N THR A 2 -5.27 -2.36 -10.62
CA THR A 2 -6.73 -2.31 -10.49
C THR A 2 -7.16 -3.50 -9.64
N THR A 3 -7.93 -3.27 -8.58
CA THR A 3 -8.43 -4.34 -7.69
C THR A 3 -9.93 -4.46 -7.90
N TYR A 4 -10.41 -5.63 -8.29
CA TYR A 4 -11.85 -5.95 -8.37
C TYR A 4 -12.19 -6.89 -7.20
N THR A 5 -13.19 -6.53 -6.40
CA THR A 5 -13.76 -7.40 -5.36
C THR A 5 -15.24 -7.55 -5.67
N HIS A 6 -15.70 -8.77 -5.91
CA HIS A 6 -17.12 -9.07 -6.13
C HIS A 6 -17.69 -9.61 -4.82
N GLN A 7 -18.66 -8.91 -4.23
CA GLN A 7 -19.44 -9.40 -3.09
C GLN A 7 -20.91 -9.15 -3.43
N ASP A 8 -21.64 -10.24 -3.65
CA ASP A 8 -23.03 -10.25 -4.09
C ASP A 8 -23.93 -9.38 -3.19
N ARG A 9 -24.60 -8.41 -3.81
CA ARG A 9 -25.61 -7.44 -3.30
C ARG A 9 -25.18 -6.05 -2.80
N ASP A 10 -23.95 -5.60 -3.02
CA ASP A 10 -23.61 -4.17 -3.00
C ASP A 10 -22.59 -3.88 -4.10
N SER A 11 -23.02 -3.29 -5.21
CA SER A 11 -22.09 -2.97 -6.31
C SER A 11 -21.17 -1.82 -5.89
N TYR A 12 -20.00 -2.16 -5.38
CA TYR A 12 -18.91 -1.24 -5.07
C TYR A 12 -18.02 -1.09 -6.30
N SER A 13 -17.91 0.13 -6.85
CA SER A 13 -17.01 0.46 -7.94
C SER A 13 -16.09 1.60 -7.50
N GLY A 14 -14.81 1.27 -7.29
CA GLY A 14 -13.79 2.23 -6.86
C GLY A 14 -12.74 2.45 -7.94
N HIS A 15 -12.41 3.71 -8.23
CA HIS A 15 -11.30 4.08 -9.10
C HIS A 15 -10.33 4.98 -8.34
N SER A 16 -9.04 4.66 -8.36
CA SER A 16 -8.01 5.45 -7.70
C SER A 16 -6.82 5.73 -8.60
N ASN A 17 -6.41 7.00 -8.64
CA ASN A 17 -5.16 7.45 -9.26
C ASN A 17 -4.11 7.62 -8.17
N ARG A 18 -2.91 7.07 -8.39
CA ARG A 18 -1.79 7.13 -7.45
C ARG A 18 -0.56 7.72 -8.12
N PHE A 19 0.03 8.71 -7.47
CA PHE A 19 1.28 9.36 -7.83
C PHE A 19 2.33 9.06 -6.76
N GLU A 20 3.52 8.66 -7.19
CA GLU A 20 4.63 8.28 -6.30
C GLU A 20 5.91 8.99 -6.75
N LEU A 21 6.64 9.56 -5.80
CA LEU A 21 7.92 10.23 -6.01
C LEU A 21 8.87 9.77 -4.90
N GLY A 22 10.11 9.43 -5.23
CA GLY A 22 11.07 9.00 -4.22
C GLY A 22 12.50 9.33 -4.57
N LYS A 23 13.38 9.12 -3.59
CA LYS A 23 14.83 9.20 -3.74
C LYS A 23 15.46 7.99 -3.06
N ASP A 24 16.37 7.34 -3.78
CA ASP A 24 17.12 6.18 -3.34
C ASP A 24 18.60 6.49 -3.15
N PHE A 25 19.23 5.71 -2.27
CA PHE A 25 20.66 5.70 -2.00
C PHE A 25 21.14 4.26 -2.00
N VAL A 26 22.14 3.97 -2.84
CA VAL A 26 22.71 2.64 -3.00
C VAL A 26 24.10 2.62 -2.37
N MET A 27 24.35 1.62 -1.53
CA MET A 27 25.64 1.40 -0.90
C MET A 27 26.07 -0.05 -1.10
N THR A 28 27.18 -0.25 -1.81
CA THR A 28 27.83 -1.55 -1.93
C THR A 28 28.77 -1.74 -0.74
N ARG A 29 28.65 -2.88 -0.06
CA ARG A 29 29.50 -3.26 1.07
C ARG A 29 30.69 -4.11 0.63
N ASN A 30 31.72 -4.16 1.46
CA ASN A 30 32.94 -4.94 1.22
C ASN A 30 32.68 -6.46 1.14
N ASP A 31 31.55 -6.93 1.68
CA ASP A 31 31.11 -8.33 1.62
C ASP A 31 30.40 -8.71 0.30
N GLY A 32 30.33 -7.78 -0.66
CA GLY A 32 29.64 -7.97 -1.94
C GLY A 32 28.13 -7.76 -1.87
N SER A 33 27.57 -7.48 -0.69
CA SER A 33 26.15 -7.14 -0.56
C SER A 33 25.88 -5.69 -0.96
N THR A 34 24.68 -5.44 -1.49
CA THR A 34 24.23 -4.10 -1.87
C THR A 34 23.03 -3.72 -1.01
N ILE A 35 23.05 -2.50 -0.48
CA ILE A 35 21.93 -1.92 0.25
C ILE A 35 21.31 -0.83 -0.59
N HIS A 36 20.01 -0.89 -0.76
CA HIS A 36 19.19 0.19 -1.27
C HIS A 36 18.37 0.74 -0.11
N GLN A 37 18.46 2.04 0.13
CA GLN A 37 17.63 2.69 1.12
C GLN A 37 17.10 3.99 0.56
N GLY A 38 15.88 4.35 0.92
CA GLY A 38 15.28 5.52 0.33
C GLY A 38 14.00 5.94 0.99
N VAL A 39 13.48 7.03 0.44
CA VAL A 39 12.23 7.63 0.87
C VAL A 39 11.30 7.75 -0.32
N VAL A 40 10.02 7.47 -0.11
CA VAL A 40 8.97 7.60 -1.13
C VAL A 40 7.82 8.39 -0.55
N PHE A 41 7.37 9.39 -1.27
CA PHE A 41 6.12 10.08 -1.03
C PHE A 41 5.07 9.58 -2.02
N THR A 42 3.87 9.30 -1.53
CA THR A 42 2.74 8.81 -2.31
C THR A 42 1.55 9.72 -2.08
N TYR A 43 0.95 10.20 -3.18
CA TYR A 43 -0.37 10.83 -3.19
C TYR A 43 -1.34 9.93 -3.95
N LEU A 44 -2.50 9.67 -3.37
CA LEU A 44 -3.56 8.88 -3.99
C LEU A 44 -4.87 9.68 -3.93
N ARG A 45 -5.58 9.72 -5.04
CA ARG A 45 -6.92 10.27 -5.15
C ARG A 45 -7.86 9.20 -5.66
N GLY A 46 -8.86 8.85 -4.85
CA GLY A 46 -9.88 7.87 -5.16
C GLY A 46 -11.27 8.49 -5.29
N LYS A 47 -12.07 7.89 -6.16
CA LYS A 47 -13.52 8.09 -6.26
C LYS A 47 -14.17 6.72 -6.14
N ASP A 48 -15.11 6.58 -5.23
CA ASP A 48 -15.89 5.37 -5.06
C ASP A 48 -17.36 5.67 -5.36
N SER A 49 -17.98 4.78 -6.13
CA SER A 49 -19.38 4.83 -6.52
C SER A 49 -20.11 3.64 -5.88
N PHE A 50 -21.19 3.94 -5.15
CA PHE A 50 -22.07 2.97 -4.49
C PHE A 50 -23.52 3.20 -4.98
N ALA A 51 -24.41 2.26 -4.69
CA ALA A 51 -25.82 2.32 -5.13
C ALA A 51 -26.56 3.60 -4.71
N ASP A 52 -26.17 4.22 -3.59
CA ASP A 52 -26.83 5.40 -3.00
C ASP A 52 -25.89 6.61 -2.79
N GLY A 53 -24.72 6.65 -3.44
CA GLY A 53 -23.80 7.78 -3.25
C GLY A 53 -22.44 7.68 -3.92
N ASN A 54 -21.72 8.81 -3.90
CA ASN A 54 -20.39 8.95 -4.50
C ASN A 54 -19.41 9.51 -3.45
N GLY A 55 -18.39 8.74 -3.08
CA GLY A 55 -17.37 9.12 -2.11
C GLY A 55 -16.08 9.55 -2.79
N LYS A 56 -15.43 10.62 -2.29
CA LYS A 56 -14.08 11.01 -2.73
C LYS A 56 -13.13 10.93 -1.54
N TYR A 57 -11.99 10.28 -1.75
CA TYR A 57 -10.94 10.23 -0.73
C TYR A 57 -9.58 10.56 -1.32
N ASN A 58 -8.76 11.22 -0.52
CA ASN A 58 -7.39 11.60 -0.80
C ASN A 58 -6.50 10.96 0.26
N ARG A 59 -5.41 10.32 -0.14
CA ARG A 59 -4.45 9.73 0.78
C ARG A 59 -3.07 10.29 0.49
N TYR A 60 -2.39 10.75 1.54
CA TYR A 60 -1.02 11.19 1.50
C TYR A 60 -0.21 10.25 2.39
N SER A 61 0.92 9.74 1.92
CA SER A 61 1.80 8.92 2.75
C SER A 61 3.26 9.10 2.40
N GLY A 62 4.11 9.10 3.43
CA GLY A 62 5.55 8.90 3.29
C GLY A 62 5.90 7.46 3.63
N ALA A 63 6.86 6.89 2.93
CA ALA A 63 7.44 5.59 3.23
C ALA A 63 8.96 5.69 3.22
N LEU A 64 9.59 4.97 4.15
CA LEU A 64 11.01 4.69 4.16
C LEU A 64 11.16 3.21 3.83
N TYR A 65 12.14 2.88 2.98
CA TYR A 65 12.44 1.48 2.69
C TYR A 65 13.93 1.22 2.84
N HIS A 66 14.24 -0.02 3.18
CA HIS A 66 15.59 -0.54 3.34
C HIS A 66 15.61 -1.96 2.78
N THR A 67 16.28 -2.11 1.64
CA THR A 67 16.44 -3.37 0.92
C THR A 67 17.90 -3.79 1.00
N TRP A 68 18.15 -4.97 1.56
CA TRP A 68 19.44 -5.62 1.54
C TRP A 68 19.44 -6.73 0.50
N LEU A 69 20.39 -6.68 -0.43
CA LEU A 69 20.65 -7.68 -1.46
C LEU A 69 21.96 -8.40 -1.13
N GLY A 70 21.85 -9.67 -0.76
CA GLY A 70 22.99 -10.53 -0.48
C GLY A 70 23.62 -11.10 -1.75
N ASN A 71 24.89 -11.48 -1.67
CA ASN A 71 25.62 -12.07 -2.79
C ASN A 71 25.07 -13.44 -3.24
N ASP A 72 24.39 -14.17 -2.35
CA ASP A 72 23.81 -15.50 -2.62
C ASP A 72 22.41 -15.48 -3.27
N GLY A 73 22.03 -14.34 -3.88
CA GLY A 73 20.70 -14.11 -4.47
C GLY A 73 19.58 -13.88 -3.44
N ARG A 74 19.91 -13.80 -2.15
CA ARG A 74 18.94 -13.52 -1.08
C ARG A 74 18.65 -12.03 -1.00
N TYR A 75 17.41 -11.69 -0.68
CA TYR A 75 17.07 -10.32 -0.31
C TYR A 75 16.17 -10.26 0.91
N VAL A 76 16.27 -9.13 1.60
CA VAL A 76 15.36 -8.72 2.64
C VAL A 76 14.99 -7.27 2.37
N ASP A 77 13.70 -6.99 2.28
CA ASP A 77 13.16 -5.66 2.11
C ASP A 77 12.30 -5.30 3.31
N VAL A 78 12.52 -4.11 3.87
CA VAL A 78 11.76 -3.58 4.99
C VAL A 78 11.22 -2.22 4.60
N VAL A 79 9.90 -2.04 4.72
CA VAL A 79 9.23 -0.78 4.39
C VAL A 79 8.40 -0.32 5.57
N GLY A 80 8.67 0.89 6.04
CA GLY A 80 7.83 1.61 7.00
C GLY A 80 7.07 2.71 6.28
N ARG A 81 5.75 2.73 6.37
CA ARG A 81 4.88 3.73 5.76
C ARG A 81 4.03 4.39 6.82
N ILE A 82 3.95 5.71 6.78
CA ILE A 82 3.01 6.49 7.57
C ILE A 82 2.25 7.40 6.63
N GLY A 83 0.95 7.51 6.85
CA GLY A 83 0.13 8.37 6.02
C GLY A 83 -1.13 8.83 6.70
N ARG A 84 -1.77 9.79 6.06
CA ARG A 84 -3.06 10.30 6.43
C ARG A 84 -4.03 10.08 5.28
N VAL A 85 -5.11 9.38 5.58
CA VAL A 85 -6.28 9.30 4.71
C VAL A 85 -7.18 10.45 5.08
N MET A 86 -7.52 11.28 4.10
CA MET A 86 -8.51 12.32 4.19
C MET A 86 -9.65 11.93 3.26
N GLY A 87 -10.88 11.97 3.73
CA GLY A 87 -12.01 11.87 2.81
C GLY A 87 -13.02 12.94 3.10
N ASN A 88 -13.65 13.37 2.02
CA ASN A 88 -14.73 14.33 2.03
C ASN A 88 -15.96 13.52 1.61
N SER A 89 -16.87 13.29 2.55
CA SER A 89 -18.17 12.72 2.23
C SER A 89 -19.17 13.87 2.14
N HIS A 90 -19.78 14.04 0.97
CA HIS A 90 -20.92 14.93 0.82
C HIS A 90 -22.17 14.08 1.05
N THR A 91 -22.80 14.23 2.22
CA THR A 91 -24.07 13.57 2.51
C THR A 91 -25.18 14.63 2.39
N PHE A 92 -26.05 14.48 1.39
CA PHE A 92 -27.25 15.29 1.29
C PHE A 92 -28.29 14.72 2.25
N LEU A 93 -28.67 15.48 3.28
CA LEU A 93 -29.80 15.13 4.14
C LEU A 93 -31.11 15.37 3.37
N ILE A 94 -32.11 14.50 3.58
CA ILE A 94 -33.45 14.55 2.96
C ILE A 94 -34.18 15.89 3.18
N ASN A 95 -33.70 16.73 4.11
CA ASN A 95 -34.29 18.04 4.43
C ASN A 95 -33.62 19.25 3.74
N GLY A 96 -32.65 19.04 2.84
CA GLY A 96 -32.06 20.13 2.06
C GLY A 96 -30.88 20.88 2.72
N ASP A 97 -30.43 20.46 3.91
CA ASP A 97 -29.24 21.00 4.56
C ASP A 97 -27.97 20.19 4.21
N GLN A 98 -26.90 20.92 3.91
CA GLN A 98 -25.59 20.41 3.50
C GLN A 98 -24.73 20.15 4.73
N SER A 99 -24.37 18.88 5.00
CA SER A 99 -23.43 18.52 6.06
C SER A 99 -22.07 18.16 5.45
N ASP A 100 -21.07 19.03 5.65
CA ASP A 100 -19.68 18.79 5.26
C ASP A 100 -18.96 18.00 6.37
N SER A 101 -18.83 16.68 6.18
CA SER A 101 -18.05 15.83 7.09
C SER A 101 -16.66 15.55 6.49
N SER A 102 -15.62 16.09 7.14
CA SER A 102 -14.21 15.85 6.81
C SER A 102 -13.63 14.81 7.75
N PHE A 103 -13.28 13.64 7.20
CA PHE A 103 -12.67 12.55 7.96
C PHE A 103 -11.16 12.51 7.70
N GLY A 104 -10.36 12.39 8.76
CA GLY A 104 -8.90 12.47 8.68
C GLY A 104 -8.22 11.47 9.60
N THR A 105 -7.90 10.28 9.08
CA THR A 105 -7.35 9.17 9.86
C THR A 105 -5.89 8.93 9.51
N TRP A 106 -5.03 8.81 10.53
CA TRP A 106 -3.65 8.40 10.35
C TRP A 106 -3.54 6.88 10.33
N TYR A 107 -2.68 6.38 9.47
CA TYR A 107 -2.34 4.97 9.43
C TYR A 107 -0.82 4.81 9.39
N GLN A 108 -0.39 3.73 10.02
CA GLN A 108 0.99 3.30 10.10
C GLN A 108 1.05 1.89 9.55
N GLN A 109 2.03 1.60 8.73
CA GLN A 109 2.21 0.31 8.12
C GLN A 109 3.69 -0.07 8.18
N ALA A 110 3.96 -1.30 8.55
CA ALA A 110 5.27 -1.90 8.44
C ALA A 110 5.13 -3.16 7.59
N SER A 111 6.04 -3.36 6.65
CA SER A 111 6.14 -4.62 5.92
C SER A 111 7.57 -5.09 5.85
N VAL A 112 7.73 -6.40 5.94
CA VAL A 112 8.98 -7.10 5.67
C VAL A 112 8.73 -8.13 4.60
N GLU A 113 9.60 -8.17 3.61
CA GLU A 113 9.62 -9.19 2.56
C GLU A 113 11.01 -9.83 2.53
N THR A 114 11.04 -11.14 2.30
CA THR A 114 12.28 -11.86 2.08
C THR A 114 12.08 -12.89 0.97
N GLY A 115 13.12 -13.08 0.20
CA GLY A 115 13.14 -14.07 -0.87
C GLY A 115 14.56 -14.45 -1.22
N ARG A 116 14.66 -15.43 -2.11
CA ARG A 116 15.94 -15.85 -2.65
C ARG A 116 15.78 -16.23 -4.10
N SER A 117 16.53 -15.59 -4.99
CA SER A 117 16.60 -16.02 -6.38
C SER A 117 17.49 -17.26 -6.51
N TYR A 118 17.02 -18.23 -7.27
CA TYR A 118 17.76 -19.41 -7.69
C TYR A 118 17.84 -19.41 -9.21
N ASP A 119 19.05 -19.26 -9.75
CA ASP A 119 19.28 -19.39 -11.17
C ASP A 119 19.17 -20.86 -11.60
N LEU A 120 18.36 -21.10 -12.62
CA LEU A 120 18.14 -22.38 -13.27
C LEU A 120 18.86 -22.41 -14.63
N LYS A 121 18.75 -23.53 -15.34
CA LYS A 121 19.31 -23.66 -16.70
C LYS A 121 18.59 -22.74 -17.68
N ASP A 122 19.27 -22.43 -18.79
CA ASP A 122 18.69 -21.71 -19.93
C ASP A 122 18.13 -20.30 -19.59
N GLY A 123 18.75 -19.64 -18.60
CA GLY A 123 18.39 -18.29 -18.16
C GLY A 123 17.11 -18.21 -17.34
N TRP A 124 16.52 -19.35 -16.97
CA TRP A 124 15.39 -19.38 -16.05
C TRP A 124 15.83 -19.03 -14.63
N TYR A 125 14.95 -18.42 -13.85
CA TYR A 125 15.14 -18.20 -12.42
C TYR A 125 13.86 -18.52 -11.66
N PHE A 126 14.03 -19.03 -10.44
CA PHE A 126 12.95 -19.31 -9.50
C PHE A 126 13.21 -18.54 -8.20
N GLU A 127 12.21 -17.79 -7.74
CA GLU A 127 12.32 -16.96 -6.54
C GLU A 127 11.14 -17.20 -5.59
N PRO A 128 11.27 -18.06 -4.57
CA PRO A 128 10.33 -18.10 -3.46
C PRO A 128 10.40 -16.79 -2.67
N GLN A 129 9.22 -16.30 -2.28
CA GLN A 129 9.06 -15.04 -1.55
C GLN A 129 8.04 -15.19 -0.42
N ALA A 130 8.34 -14.56 0.70
CA ALA A 130 7.46 -14.44 1.84
C ALA A 130 7.41 -12.97 2.26
N GLN A 131 6.20 -12.46 2.50
CA GLN A 131 5.98 -11.09 2.95
C GLN A 131 5.02 -11.09 4.13
N LEU A 132 5.32 -10.22 5.07
CA LEU A 132 4.48 -9.92 6.21
C LEU A 132 4.22 -8.42 6.24
N GLN A 133 2.95 -8.04 6.35
CA GLN A 133 2.53 -6.66 6.44
C GLN A 133 1.63 -6.47 7.66
N TYR A 134 1.99 -5.50 8.48
CA TYR A 134 1.19 -5.01 9.59
C TYR A 134 0.74 -3.60 9.28
N THR A 135 -0.55 -3.31 9.41
CA THR A 135 -1.12 -1.98 9.27
C THR A 135 -1.94 -1.66 10.51
N HIS A 136 -1.62 -0.56 11.17
CA HIS A 136 -2.39 0.00 12.27
C HIS A 136 -3.05 1.29 11.79
N MET A 137 -4.39 1.34 11.85
CA MET A 137 -5.13 2.58 11.65
C MET A 137 -5.51 3.14 13.02
N ASN A 138 -4.98 4.32 13.34
CA ASN A 138 -5.27 4.99 14.60
C ASN A 138 -6.76 5.37 14.63
N SER A 139 -7.45 5.14 15.75
CA SER A 139 -8.78 5.71 15.95
C SER A 139 -8.67 7.22 16.12
N LYS A 140 -9.68 7.97 15.66
CA LYS A 140 -9.97 9.28 16.24
C LYS A 140 -11.47 9.58 16.20
N SER A 141 -11.93 10.03 17.36
CA SER A 141 -13.26 10.53 17.72
C SER A 141 -13.80 11.59 16.74
N TYR A 142 -15.01 11.37 16.22
CA TYR A 142 -15.78 12.43 15.56
C TYR A 142 -16.63 13.15 16.60
N THR A 143 -16.47 14.48 16.68
CA THR A 143 -17.50 15.35 17.22
C THR A 143 -18.45 15.67 16.07
N SER A 144 -19.52 14.89 15.90
CA SER A 144 -20.65 15.32 15.07
C SER A 144 -21.43 16.37 15.85
N SER A 145 -21.83 17.47 15.21
CA SER A 145 -22.67 18.53 15.80
C SER A 145 -24.05 18.06 16.27
N ASP A 146 -24.41 16.80 15.98
CA ASP A 146 -25.66 16.15 16.40
C ASP A 146 -25.52 15.26 17.66
N GLY A 147 -24.38 15.26 18.35
CA GLY A 147 -24.23 14.57 19.64
C GLY A 147 -24.17 13.04 19.56
N ILE A 148 -24.04 12.45 18.37
CA ILE A 148 -23.88 11.01 18.19
C ILE A 148 -22.40 10.66 18.09
N ASN A 149 -21.89 10.03 19.14
CA ASN A 149 -20.51 9.59 19.30
C ASN A 149 -20.37 8.18 18.70
N HIS A 150 -19.71 8.05 17.54
CA HIS A 150 -19.37 6.75 16.96
C HIS A 150 -17.91 6.44 17.25
N ASP A 151 -17.67 5.56 18.21
CA ASP A 151 -16.34 5.01 18.50
C ASP A 151 -15.98 4.01 17.39
N LEU A 152 -15.04 4.38 16.52
CA LEU A 152 -14.38 3.44 15.63
C LEU A 152 -13.17 2.87 16.36
N ASP A 153 -13.26 1.62 16.79
CA ASP A 153 -12.14 0.89 17.38
C ASP A 153 -10.89 0.95 16.49
N SER A 154 -9.72 1.05 17.12
CA SER A 154 -8.45 1.00 16.39
C SER A 154 -8.36 -0.30 15.58
N VAL A 155 -8.21 -0.19 14.26
CA VAL A 155 -8.15 -1.38 13.38
C VAL A 155 -6.70 -1.79 13.21
N ASN A 156 -6.40 -3.00 13.66
CA ASN A 156 -5.15 -3.69 13.38
C ASN A 156 -5.37 -4.67 12.23
N SER A 157 -4.55 -4.59 11.19
CA SER A 157 -4.58 -5.50 10.05
C SER A 157 -3.23 -6.19 9.92
N PHE A 158 -3.27 -7.51 9.77
CA PHE A 158 -2.10 -8.34 9.58
C PHE A 158 -2.31 -9.22 8.35
N ILE A 159 -1.42 -9.06 7.37
CA ILE A 159 -1.51 -9.72 6.08
C ILE A 159 -0.18 -10.45 5.83
N GLY A 160 -0.27 -11.77 5.71
CA GLY A 160 0.83 -12.61 5.23
C GLY A 160 0.65 -12.95 3.76
N ARG A 161 1.75 -12.97 3.00
CA ARG A 161 1.77 -13.41 1.61
C ARG A 161 2.92 -14.39 1.43
N LEU A 162 2.61 -15.57 0.91
CA LEU A 162 3.58 -16.55 0.44
C LEU A 162 3.38 -16.74 -1.06
N GLY A 163 4.47 -16.84 -1.80
CA GLY A 163 4.40 -17.10 -3.23
C GLY A 163 5.77 -17.36 -3.81
N PHE A 164 5.82 -17.46 -5.14
CA PHE A 164 7.06 -17.58 -5.88
C PHE A 164 6.96 -16.80 -7.18
N ARG A 165 8.11 -16.47 -7.77
CA ARG A 165 8.24 -15.92 -9.13
C ARG A 165 9.05 -16.91 -9.96
N LEU A 166 8.64 -17.10 -11.20
CA LEU A 166 9.39 -17.86 -12.20
C LEU A 166 9.50 -16.96 -13.42
N GLY A 167 10.70 -16.75 -13.92
CA GLY A 167 10.95 -15.95 -15.11
C GLY A 167 12.12 -16.48 -15.91
N GLN A 168 12.24 -16.01 -17.15
CA GLN A 168 13.35 -16.34 -18.02
C GLN A 168 14.02 -15.04 -18.47
N ASN A 169 15.32 -14.94 -18.24
CA ASN A 169 16.15 -13.88 -18.78
C ASN A 169 16.41 -14.18 -20.25
N ILE A 170 15.64 -13.51 -21.12
CA ILE A 170 15.86 -13.56 -22.56
C ILE A 170 16.97 -12.57 -22.86
N ASN A 171 18.21 -13.06 -22.86
CA ASN A 171 19.30 -12.29 -23.45
C ASN A 171 19.07 -12.30 -24.97
N GLU A 172 18.59 -11.19 -25.52
CA GLU A 172 18.77 -10.89 -26.93
C GLU A 172 20.28 -10.84 -27.21
N LYS A 173 20.86 -11.98 -27.57
CA LYS A 173 22.02 -11.97 -28.44
C LYS A 173 21.49 -11.52 -29.80
N THR A 174 21.38 -10.21 -29.98
CA THR A 174 21.37 -9.61 -31.31
C THR A 174 22.76 -9.86 -31.88
N SER A 175 22.88 -11.00 -32.57
CA SER A 175 24.07 -11.39 -33.32
C SER A 175 24.12 -10.70 -34.67
#